data_AF-A0A1L8ZD31-F1
#
_entry.id   AF-A0A1L8ZD31-F1
#
_cell.length_a   1.000
_cell.length_b   1.000
_cell.length_c   1.000
_cell.angle_alpha   90.00
_cell.angle_beta   90.00
_cell.angle_gamma   90.00
#
_symmetry.space_group_name_H-M   'P 1'
#
loop_
_entity.id
_entity.type
_entity.pdbx_description
1 polymer ?
#
loop_
_entity_poly.entity_id
_entity_poly.type
_entity_poly.pdbx_seq_one_letter_code
_entity_poly.pdbx_strand_id
1 'polypeptide(L)'
;MMSNITTIEKLDSILQEDKWTRIVVNNYSLAKIKELDDLIDNIIDEGLTEDVLDICGRHLKDVKKSIAGLYISGMLIYSRRPLNDMNLLAVIDLFSQNLKWALVEHICNEMLLISENKHALYTLAKIYAQNNENDKLPSIWTRIVEADIDDTVFVRQLATYYETIDLQ
;
A
#
# COMPACT_ATOMS: atom_id res chain seq x y z
N MET A 1 -13.09 -19.71 -20.25
CA MET A 1 -11.81 -20.41 -20.50
C MET A 1 -10.80 -19.57 -21.29
N MET A 2 -11.20 -18.50 -22.02
CA MET A 2 -10.25 -17.60 -22.71
C MET A 2 -9.72 -16.43 -21.86
N SER A 3 -10.28 -16.14 -20.68
CA SER A 3 -9.88 -14.96 -19.88
C SER A 3 -8.61 -15.17 -19.06
N ASN A 4 -8.46 -16.35 -18.42
CA ASN A 4 -7.32 -16.66 -17.55
C ASN A 4 -5.94 -16.54 -18.22
N ILE A 5 -5.86 -16.82 -19.54
CA ILE A 5 -4.59 -16.73 -20.29
C ILE A 5 -4.16 -15.26 -20.40
N THR A 6 -5.11 -14.33 -20.58
CA THR A 6 -4.82 -12.90 -20.75
C THR A 6 -4.31 -12.25 -19.45
N THR A 7 -4.83 -12.66 -18.30
CA THR A 7 -4.41 -12.12 -16.99
C THR A 7 -2.96 -12.48 -16.68
N ILE A 8 -2.57 -13.74 -16.87
CA ILE A 8 -1.19 -14.20 -16.65
C ILE A 8 -0.22 -13.59 -17.68
N GLU A 9 -0.61 -13.51 -18.95
CA GLU A 9 0.20 -12.85 -19.99
C GLU A 9 0.45 -11.37 -19.65
N LYS A 10 -0.58 -10.66 -19.14
CA LYS A 10 -0.44 -9.27 -18.69
C LYS A 10 0.49 -9.16 -17.49
N LEU A 11 0.37 -10.06 -16.51
CA LEU A 11 1.29 -10.13 -15.37
C LEU A 11 2.74 -10.32 -15.83
N ASP A 12 3.00 -11.30 -16.69
CA ASP A 12 4.35 -11.59 -17.19
C ASP A 12 4.94 -10.39 -17.93
N SER A 13 4.16 -9.70 -18.77
CA SER A 13 4.58 -8.48 -19.44
C SER A 13 4.98 -7.40 -18.44
N ILE A 14 4.18 -7.19 -17.39
CA ILE A 14 4.47 -6.20 -16.34
C ILE A 14 5.77 -6.56 -15.60
N LEU A 15 5.94 -7.81 -15.20
CA LEU A 15 7.12 -8.26 -14.46
C LEU A 15 8.41 -8.18 -15.31
N GLN A 16 8.33 -8.45 -16.60
CA GLN A 16 9.48 -8.33 -17.50
C GLN A 16 9.96 -6.88 -17.69
N GLU A 17 9.03 -5.93 -17.69
CA GLU A 17 9.32 -4.49 -17.80
C GLU A 17 9.78 -3.87 -16.48
N ASP A 18 9.45 -4.49 -15.34
CA ASP A 18 9.69 -3.95 -14.01
C ASP A 18 11.14 -4.11 -13.54
N LYS A 19 12.02 -3.28 -14.12
CA LYS A 19 13.42 -3.16 -13.71
C LYS A 19 13.57 -2.04 -12.70
N TRP A 20 13.83 -2.41 -11.44
CA TRP A 20 14.12 -1.42 -10.39
C TRP A 20 15.35 -0.57 -10.75
N THR A 21 15.09 0.67 -11.13
CA THR A 21 16.10 1.71 -11.31
C THR A 21 15.53 3.03 -10.81
N ARG A 22 16.40 3.96 -10.37
CA ARG A 22 15.96 5.27 -9.90
C ARG A 22 15.09 6.02 -10.92
N ILE A 23 15.35 5.82 -12.22
CA ILE A 23 14.55 6.40 -13.32
C ILE A 23 13.15 5.80 -13.37
N VAL A 24 13.04 4.46 -13.33
CA VAL A 24 11.74 3.76 -13.37
C VAL A 24 10.86 4.17 -12.20
N VAL A 25 11.43 4.24 -10.99
CA VAL A 25 10.69 4.61 -9.77
C VAL A 25 10.20 6.05 -9.84
N ASN A 26 11.05 6.96 -10.32
CA ASN A 26 10.67 8.36 -10.52
C ASN A 26 9.60 8.55 -11.61
N ASN A 27 9.43 7.59 -12.51
CA ASN A 27 8.39 7.62 -13.54
C ASN A 27 7.12 6.85 -13.14
N TYR A 28 7.14 6.14 -12.00
CA TYR A 28 5.95 5.47 -11.50
C TYR A 28 4.85 6.49 -11.19
N SER A 29 3.65 6.22 -11.69
CA SER A 29 2.48 7.08 -11.62
C SER A 29 1.35 6.40 -10.83
N LEU A 30 0.39 7.20 -10.36
CA LEU A 30 -0.77 6.68 -9.66
C LEU A 30 -1.63 5.81 -10.58
N ALA A 31 -1.73 6.18 -11.87
CA ALA A 31 -2.41 5.37 -12.87
C ALA A 31 -1.79 3.97 -12.97
N LYS A 32 -0.46 3.87 -12.90
CA LYS A 32 0.22 2.57 -12.98
C LYS A 32 -0.08 1.68 -11.77
N ILE A 33 -0.16 2.24 -10.56
CA ILE A 33 -0.57 1.48 -9.38
C ILE A 33 -2.02 1.01 -9.51
N LYS A 34 -2.93 1.86 -9.96
CA LYS A 34 -4.33 1.49 -10.19
C LYS A 34 -4.50 0.38 -11.24
N GLU A 35 -3.68 0.37 -12.28
CA GLU A 35 -3.65 -0.76 -13.22
C GLU A 35 -3.24 -2.08 -12.56
N LEU A 36 -2.43 -2.03 -11.49
CA LEU A 36 -2.08 -3.21 -10.71
C LEU A 36 -3.22 -3.61 -9.78
N ASP A 37 -3.94 -2.65 -9.19
CA ASP A 37 -5.14 -2.92 -8.39
C ASP A 37 -6.19 -3.66 -9.23
N ASP A 38 -6.50 -3.14 -10.41
CA ASP A 38 -7.41 -3.78 -11.36
C ASP A 38 -6.93 -5.20 -11.74
N LEU A 39 -5.62 -5.39 -11.88
CA LEU A 39 -5.05 -6.70 -12.17
C LEU A 39 -5.21 -7.66 -10.98
N ILE A 40 -5.00 -7.20 -9.76
CA ILE A 40 -5.19 -7.99 -8.53
C ILE A 40 -6.65 -8.45 -8.43
N ASP A 41 -7.62 -7.56 -8.69
CA ASP A 41 -9.04 -7.91 -8.68
C ASP A 41 -9.35 -9.00 -9.71
N ASN A 42 -8.87 -8.86 -10.95
CA ASN A 42 -9.02 -9.89 -11.98
C ASN A 42 -8.38 -11.23 -11.56
N ILE A 43 -7.20 -11.21 -10.92
CA ILE A 43 -6.52 -12.42 -10.44
C ILE A 43 -7.36 -13.14 -9.38
N ILE A 44 -7.98 -12.38 -8.47
CA ILE A 44 -8.84 -12.92 -7.42
C ILE A 44 -10.11 -13.51 -8.04
N ASP A 45 -10.79 -12.75 -8.91
CA ASP A 45 -12.04 -13.16 -9.56
C ASP A 45 -11.88 -14.40 -10.43
N GLU A 46 -10.73 -14.55 -11.09
CA GLU A 46 -10.41 -15.71 -11.92
C GLU A 46 -9.85 -16.90 -11.12
N GLY A 47 -9.66 -16.75 -9.80
CA GLY A 47 -9.13 -17.81 -8.94
C GLY A 47 -7.65 -18.14 -9.18
N LEU A 48 -6.88 -17.20 -9.72
CA LEU A 48 -5.48 -17.41 -10.16
C LEU A 48 -4.44 -17.07 -9.09
N THR A 49 -4.85 -16.78 -7.86
CA THR A 49 -3.94 -16.25 -6.84
C THR A 49 -2.72 -17.12 -6.58
N GLU A 50 -2.87 -18.45 -6.47
CA GLU A 50 -1.71 -19.33 -6.16
C GLU A 50 -0.70 -19.33 -7.31
N ASP A 51 -1.17 -19.39 -8.55
CA ASP A 51 -0.31 -19.34 -9.74
C ASP A 51 0.45 -18.02 -9.81
N VAL A 52 -0.23 -16.90 -9.54
CA VAL A 52 0.39 -15.57 -9.51
C VAL A 52 1.40 -15.45 -8.38
N LEU A 53 1.11 -15.97 -7.19
CA LEU A 53 2.05 -15.94 -6.08
C LEU A 53 3.31 -16.76 -6.39
N ASP A 54 3.20 -17.90 -7.07
CA ASP A 54 4.37 -18.66 -7.53
C ASP A 54 5.18 -17.88 -8.59
N ILE A 55 4.51 -17.25 -9.57
CA ILE A 55 5.15 -16.44 -10.60
C ILE A 55 5.90 -15.25 -9.98
N CYS A 56 5.23 -14.45 -9.15
CA CYS A 56 5.85 -13.34 -8.43
C CYS A 56 6.99 -13.83 -7.53
N GLY A 57 6.79 -14.95 -6.83
CA GLY A 57 7.80 -15.55 -5.95
C GLY A 57 9.06 -15.98 -6.71
N ARG A 58 8.93 -16.56 -7.90
CA ARG A 58 10.06 -16.86 -8.79
C ARG A 58 10.74 -15.58 -9.27
N HIS A 59 9.98 -14.61 -9.76
CA HIS A 59 10.51 -13.33 -10.25
C HIS A 59 11.31 -12.57 -9.17
N LEU A 60 10.78 -12.48 -7.95
CA LEU A 60 11.38 -11.75 -6.84
C LEU A 60 12.69 -12.38 -6.33
N LYS A 61 13.00 -13.63 -6.67
CA LYS A 61 14.34 -14.22 -6.39
C LYS A 61 15.43 -13.50 -7.15
N ASP A 62 15.16 -13.14 -8.41
CA ASP A 62 16.11 -12.50 -9.32
C ASP A 62 16.02 -10.97 -9.26
N VAL A 63 14.79 -10.43 -9.13
CA VAL A 63 14.51 -8.99 -9.14
C VAL A 63 13.86 -8.57 -7.82
N LYS A 64 14.64 -8.64 -6.73
CA LYS A 64 14.17 -8.41 -5.34
C LYS A 64 13.46 -7.08 -5.07
N LYS A 65 13.68 -6.07 -5.93
CA LYS A 65 13.08 -4.73 -5.82
C LYS A 65 12.02 -4.45 -6.89
N SER A 66 11.51 -5.47 -7.57
CA SER A 66 10.37 -5.32 -8.48
C SER A 66 9.18 -4.74 -7.71
N ILE A 67 8.77 -3.51 -8.04
CA ILE A 67 7.63 -2.85 -7.40
C ILE A 67 6.36 -3.65 -7.68
N ALA A 68 6.13 -4.03 -8.94
CA ALA A 68 4.92 -4.74 -9.34
C ALA A 68 4.86 -6.13 -8.68
N GLY A 69 5.97 -6.87 -8.67
CA GLY A 69 6.06 -8.17 -8.02
C GLY A 69 5.81 -8.08 -6.52
N LEU A 70 6.42 -7.11 -5.83
CA LEU A 70 6.20 -6.89 -4.40
C LEU A 70 4.77 -6.44 -4.11
N TYR A 71 4.22 -5.52 -4.90
CA TYR A 71 2.89 -4.97 -4.68
C TYR A 71 1.79 -6.01 -4.90
N ILE A 72 1.80 -6.70 -6.05
CA ILE A 72 0.79 -7.72 -6.40
C ILE A 72 0.84 -8.88 -5.39
N SER A 73 2.02 -9.45 -5.16
CA SER A 73 2.14 -10.55 -4.18
C SER A 73 1.81 -10.08 -2.76
N GLY A 74 2.19 -8.85 -2.41
CA GLY A 74 1.89 -8.22 -1.14
C GLY A 74 0.38 -8.12 -0.90
N MET A 75 -0.37 -7.52 -1.82
CA MET A 75 -1.83 -7.35 -1.69
C MET A 75 -2.56 -8.71 -1.67
N LEU A 76 -2.14 -9.67 -2.49
CA LEU A 76 -2.73 -11.01 -2.52
C LEU A 76 -2.50 -11.78 -1.21
N ILE A 77 -1.30 -11.67 -0.61
CA ILE A 77 -1.01 -12.29 0.69
C ILE A 77 -1.74 -11.54 1.81
N TYR A 78 -1.70 -10.22 1.78
CA TYR A 78 -2.22 -9.34 2.83
C TYR A 78 -3.74 -9.45 2.95
N SER A 79 -4.48 -9.53 1.83
CA SER A 79 -5.94 -9.72 1.82
C SER A 79 -6.40 -11.00 2.53
N ARG A 80 -5.54 -12.02 2.60
CA ARG A 80 -5.81 -13.31 3.25
C ARG A 80 -5.23 -13.39 4.66
N ARG A 81 -4.11 -12.70 4.90
CA ARG A 81 -3.36 -12.71 6.16
C ARG A 81 -2.81 -11.31 6.42
N PRO A 82 -3.59 -10.40 7.02
CA PRO A 82 -3.20 -9.00 7.21
C PRO A 82 -1.99 -8.77 8.12
N LEU A 83 -1.50 -9.80 8.83
CA LEU A 83 -0.24 -9.72 9.58
C LEU A 83 1.00 -9.88 8.69
N ASN A 84 0.84 -10.27 7.42
CA ASN A 84 1.91 -10.44 6.45
C ASN A 84 1.98 -9.24 5.50
N ASP A 85 2.50 -8.12 5.98
CA ASP A 85 2.60 -6.85 5.25
C ASP A 85 3.98 -6.57 4.66
N MET A 86 4.97 -7.44 4.91
CA MET A 86 6.39 -7.22 4.57
C MET A 86 6.63 -6.71 3.15
N ASN A 87 5.99 -7.30 2.13
CA ASN A 87 6.17 -6.87 0.74
C ASN A 87 5.57 -5.48 0.49
N LEU A 88 4.43 -5.16 1.10
CA LEU A 88 3.80 -3.85 0.99
C LEU A 88 4.63 -2.77 1.70
N LEU A 89 5.17 -3.09 2.89
CA LEU A 89 6.10 -2.21 3.59
C LEU A 89 7.36 -1.93 2.76
N ALA A 90 7.88 -2.93 2.04
CA ALA A 90 8.99 -2.72 1.11
C ALA A 90 8.61 -1.75 -0.02
N VAL A 91 7.41 -1.85 -0.60
CA VAL A 91 6.95 -0.91 -1.64
C VAL A 91 6.77 0.50 -1.08
N ILE A 92 6.18 0.63 0.13
CA ILE A 92 6.04 1.91 0.83
C ILE A 92 7.41 2.56 1.06
N ASP A 93 8.40 1.81 1.53
CA ASP A 93 9.77 2.31 1.74
C ASP A 93 10.42 2.75 0.43
N LEU A 94 10.32 1.92 -0.62
CA LEU A 94 10.83 2.22 -1.96
C LEU A 94 10.26 3.52 -2.53
N PHE A 95 8.95 3.75 -2.40
CA PHE A 95 8.34 5.01 -2.85
C PHE A 95 8.62 6.19 -1.92
N SER A 96 8.67 5.98 -0.61
CA SER A 96 9.00 7.02 0.38
C SER A 96 10.40 7.58 0.15
N GLN A 97 11.39 6.71 -0.11
CA GLN A 97 12.77 7.11 -0.43
C GLN A 97 12.88 7.96 -1.72
N ASN A 98 11.89 7.86 -2.61
CA ASN A 98 11.83 8.61 -3.86
C ASN A 98 10.78 9.74 -3.82
N LEU A 99 10.29 10.09 -2.62
CA LEU A 99 9.34 11.18 -2.38
C LEU A 99 8.03 11.03 -3.16
N LYS A 100 7.63 9.79 -3.47
CA LYS A 100 6.41 9.45 -4.19
C LYS A 100 5.20 9.37 -3.25
N TRP A 101 4.96 10.42 -2.48
CA TRP A 101 3.98 10.44 -1.39
C TRP A 101 2.55 10.11 -1.83
N ALA A 102 2.12 10.54 -3.02
CA ALA A 102 0.80 10.19 -3.55
C ALA A 102 0.62 8.67 -3.79
N LEU A 103 1.71 7.96 -4.14
CA LEU A 103 1.66 6.49 -4.28
C LEU A 103 1.65 5.82 -2.91
N VAL A 104 2.46 6.33 -1.98
CA VAL A 104 2.49 5.85 -0.60
C VAL A 104 1.12 6.00 0.06
N GLU A 105 0.48 7.16 -0.11
CA GLU A 105 -0.86 7.45 0.39
C GLU A 105 -1.88 6.45 -0.16
N HIS A 106 -1.88 6.20 -1.47
CA HIS A 106 -2.77 5.22 -2.11
C HIS A 106 -2.59 3.83 -1.50
N ILE A 107 -1.37 3.32 -1.42
CA ILE A 107 -1.09 1.98 -0.88
C ILE A 107 -1.52 1.87 0.59
N CYS A 108 -1.25 2.90 1.40
CA CYS A 108 -1.66 2.89 2.81
C CYS A 108 -3.19 2.86 2.93
N ASN A 109 -3.92 3.59 2.09
CA ASN A 109 -5.38 3.54 2.08
C ASN A 109 -5.88 2.15 1.67
N GLU A 110 -5.34 1.55 0.62
CA GLU A 110 -5.71 0.19 0.18
C GLU A 110 -5.48 -0.86 1.27
N MET A 111 -4.35 -0.78 1.98
CA MET A 111 -4.09 -1.65 3.14
C MET A 111 -5.14 -1.47 4.23
N LEU A 112 -5.51 -0.22 4.54
CA LEU A 112 -6.46 0.12 5.59
C LEU A 112 -7.92 -0.19 5.23
N LEU A 113 -8.23 -0.50 3.97
CA LEU A 113 -9.52 -1.09 3.58
C LEU A 113 -9.63 -2.56 4.00
N ILE A 114 -8.51 -3.27 4.12
CA ILE A 114 -8.45 -4.69 4.46
C ILE A 114 -8.36 -4.89 5.98
N SER A 115 -7.45 -4.17 6.63
CA SER A 115 -7.22 -4.27 8.07
C SER A 115 -6.52 -3.02 8.60
N GLU A 116 -6.75 -2.70 9.88
CA GLU A 116 -5.91 -1.73 10.56
C GLU A 116 -4.45 -2.16 10.51
N ASN A 117 -3.58 -1.20 10.17
CA ASN A 117 -2.14 -1.41 10.12
C ASN A 117 -1.43 -0.17 10.69
N LYS A 118 -0.67 -0.38 11.76
CA LYS A 118 0.04 0.69 12.46
C LYS A 118 0.95 1.48 11.53
N HIS A 119 1.73 0.80 10.68
CA HIS A 119 2.66 1.50 9.77
C HIS A 119 1.91 2.37 8.75
N ALA A 120 0.82 1.86 8.18
CA ALA A 120 -0.01 2.60 7.23
C ALA A 120 -0.65 3.83 7.88
N LEU A 121 -1.25 3.70 9.07
CA LEU A 121 -1.87 4.82 9.79
C LEU A 121 -0.86 5.93 10.11
N TYR A 122 0.31 5.57 10.63
CA TYR A 122 1.35 6.55 10.97
C TYR A 122 1.89 7.24 9.72
N THR A 123 2.00 6.49 8.62
CA THR A 123 2.45 7.04 7.34
C THR A 123 1.42 8.03 6.78
N LEU A 124 0.13 7.73 6.84
CA LEU A 124 -0.92 8.67 6.45
C LEU A 124 -0.96 9.92 7.34
N ALA A 125 -0.86 9.77 8.67
CA ALA A 125 -0.79 10.90 9.57
C ALA A 125 0.36 11.85 9.21
N LYS A 126 1.54 11.29 8.88
CA LYS A 126 2.69 12.07 8.40
C LYS A 126 2.40 12.78 7.09
N ILE A 127 1.81 12.09 6.10
CA ILE A 127 1.49 12.67 4.78
C ILE A 127 0.49 13.81 4.93
N TYR A 128 -0.61 13.61 5.65
CA TYR A 128 -1.64 14.62 5.86
C TYR A 128 -1.13 15.85 6.61
N ALA A 129 -0.29 15.64 7.64
CA ALA A 129 0.37 16.75 8.33
C ALA A 129 1.30 17.54 7.39
N GLN A 130 2.07 16.86 6.54
CA GLN A 130 2.97 17.52 5.57
C GLN A 130 2.21 18.31 4.49
N ASN A 131 1.03 17.83 4.09
CA ASN A 131 0.18 18.46 3.07
C ASN A 131 -0.76 19.53 3.64
N ASN A 132 -0.78 19.73 4.97
CA ASN A 132 -1.74 20.58 5.69
C ASN A 132 -3.21 20.13 5.53
N GLU A 133 -3.44 18.83 5.34
CA GLU A 133 -4.77 18.20 5.28
C GLU A 133 -5.29 17.90 6.69
N ASN A 134 -5.38 18.94 7.51
CA ASN A 134 -5.66 18.85 8.94
C ASN A 134 -7.05 18.30 9.26
N ASP A 135 -7.99 18.38 8.32
CA ASP A 135 -9.33 17.82 8.40
C ASP A 135 -9.34 16.28 8.40
N LYS A 136 -8.32 15.64 7.79
CA LYS A 136 -8.18 14.19 7.74
C LYS A 136 -7.50 13.61 8.99
N LEU A 137 -6.75 14.42 9.72
CA LEU A 137 -5.92 13.95 10.84
C LEU A 137 -6.72 13.36 12.02
N PRO A 138 -7.84 13.95 12.49
CA PRO A 138 -8.57 13.42 13.64
C PRO A 138 -9.02 11.97 13.46
N SER A 139 -9.54 11.61 12.28
CA SER A 139 -10.00 10.24 12.02
C SER A 139 -8.85 9.24 12.04
N ILE A 140 -7.68 9.61 11.50
CA ILE A 140 -6.47 8.77 11.54
C ILE A 140 -5.96 8.62 12.98
N TRP A 141 -5.89 9.71 13.75
CA TRP A 141 -5.42 9.66 15.13
C TRP A 141 -6.31 8.81 16.02
N THR A 142 -7.64 8.88 15.85
CA THR A 142 -8.58 8.01 16.56
C THR A 142 -8.28 6.55 16.28
N ARG A 143 -8.13 6.17 15.01
CA ARG A 143 -7.79 4.78 14.63
C ARG A 143 -6.45 4.34 15.22
N ILE A 144 -5.44 5.22 15.26
CA ILE A 144 -4.14 4.93 15.90
C ILE A 144 -4.32 4.62 17.39
N VAL A 145 -5.06 5.45 18.12
CA VAL A 145 -5.28 5.28 19.57
C VAL A 145 -6.11 4.04 19.87
N GLU A 146 -7.14 3.76 19.07
CA GLU A 146 -7.96 2.55 19.20
C GLU A 146 -7.15 1.28 18.92
N ALA A 147 -6.22 1.32 17.96
CA ALA A 147 -5.37 0.20 17.62
C ALA A 147 -4.22 -0.01 18.62
N ASP A 148 -3.82 1.01 19.39
CA ASP A 148 -2.66 0.97 20.28
C ASP A 148 -2.83 1.89 21.50
N ILE A 149 -3.45 1.36 22.56
CA ILE A 149 -3.81 2.08 23.80
C ILE A 149 -2.58 2.65 24.55
N ASP A 150 -1.36 2.24 24.17
CA ASP A 150 -0.12 2.68 24.81
C ASP A 150 0.58 3.86 24.09
N ASP A 151 0.14 4.28 22.89
CA ASP A 151 0.77 5.40 22.19
C ASP A 151 0.21 6.78 22.63
N THR A 152 0.79 7.28 23.72
CA THR A 152 0.40 8.55 24.37
C THR A 152 0.55 9.81 23.51
N VAL A 153 1.27 9.76 22.38
CA VAL A 153 1.49 10.92 21.51
C VAL A 153 0.20 11.34 20.83
N PHE A 154 -0.52 10.39 20.24
CA PHE A 154 -1.77 10.66 19.51
C PHE A 154 -2.94 10.96 20.43
N VAL A 155 -2.95 10.38 21.64
CA VAL A 155 -3.93 10.73 22.70
C VAL A 155 -3.88 12.22 23.01
N ARG A 156 -2.67 12.79 23.14
CA ARG A 156 -2.51 14.22 23.39
C ARG A 156 -2.94 15.08 22.20
N GLN A 157 -2.61 14.67 20.98
CA GLN A 157 -3.00 15.39 19.76
C GLN A 157 -4.53 15.45 19.61
N LEU A 158 -5.23 14.33 19.86
CA LEU A 158 -6.69 14.27 19.88
C LEU A 158 -7.30 15.16 20.97
N ALA A 159 -6.77 15.10 22.20
CA ALA A 159 -7.27 15.92 23.29
C ALA A 159 -7.19 17.42 22.96
N THR A 160 -6.03 17.89 22.48
CA THR A 160 -5.87 19.29 22.07
C THR A 160 -6.81 19.69 20.93
N TYR A 161 -7.04 18.80 19.96
CA TYR A 161 -7.97 19.07 18.86
C TYR A 161 -9.41 19.28 19.37
N TYR A 162 -9.93 18.37 20.20
CA TYR A 162 -11.28 18.49 20.74
C TYR A 162 -11.45 19.69 21.69
N GLU A 163 -10.46 19.97 22.54
CA GLU A 163 -10.46 21.18 23.37
C GLU A 163 -10.54 22.47 22.53
N THR A 164 -9.90 22.50 21.36
CA THR A 164 -9.92 23.68 20.48
C THR A 164 -11.28 23.87 19.80
N ILE A 165 -11.96 22.78 19.46
CA ILE A 165 -13.32 22.83 18.88
C ILE A 165 -14.35 23.25 19.93
N ASP A 166 -14.25 22.73 21.15
CA ASP A 166 -15.21 23.04 22.23
C ASP A 166 -15.09 24.50 22.72
N LEU A 167 -14.00 25.20 22.39
CA LEU A 167 -13.76 26.60 22.73
C LEU A 167 -14.16 27.60 21.62
N GLN A 168 -14.67 27.13 20.47
CA GLN A 168 -15.17 27.96 19.36
C GLN A 168 -16.71 28.05 19.37
#